data_AF-A0A953N149-F1
#
_entry.id   AF-A0A953N149-F1
#
_cell.length_a   1.000
_cell.length_b   1.000
_cell.length_c   1.000
_cell.angle_alpha   90.00
_cell.angle_beta   90.00
_cell.angle_gamma   90.00
#
_symmetry.space_group_name_H-M   'P 1'
#
loop_
_entity.id
_entity.type
_entity.pdbx_description
1 polymer ?
#
loop_
_entity_poly.entity_id
_entity_poly.type
_entity_poly.pdbx_seq_one_letter_code
_entity_poly.pdbx_strand_id
1 'polypeptide(L)'
;MAAVLVYGCHGPVATEQPASDPAGTNFQGEVRILSGDTAFGPCGSLAVFRLTGPGLDSIAHRYTYLNTVPGQWIKTWLSGHYAPDPAGGPDSLLIAERYMHMDVAVTCPPVPDRRMAGNYVADPAQHADARTTRLLLLPNGDATSFTSSNTMHTEVDGHWGINKDGQLIFVEYDGKYSFAFAQEQGRLVRVLAGNARGAAYVREGPPVRLQGAFGRTARWLAEVATAQGHPLRAEDVRPAMPLDSLFPDAASQAALRASAAEQLNMDEHQLSTTWTKAENVQDVTMLMRAHSRAER
;
A
#
# COMPACT_ATOMS: atom_id res chain seq x y z
N MET A 1 -5.06 13.98 -18.17
CA MET A 1 -5.36 12.71 -18.82
C MET A 1 -6.84 12.45 -18.63
N ALA A 2 -7.61 12.62 -19.69
CA ALA A 2 -9.04 12.35 -19.68
C ALA A 2 -9.21 10.97 -20.30
N ALA A 3 -9.09 9.94 -19.48
CA ALA A 3 -9.25 8.57 -19.96
C ALA A 3 -10.76 8.26 -20.03
N VAL A 4 -11.22 7.70 -21.15
CA VAL A 4 -12.64 7.37 -21.38
C VAL A 4 -12.79 5.85 -21.33
N LEU A 5 -13.72 5.39 -20.50
CA LEU A 5 -14.19 4.01 -20.50
C LEU A 5 -15.43 3.94 -21.40
N VAL A 6 -15.28 3.34 -22.58
CA VAL A 6 -16.37 3.12 -23.52
C VAL A 6 -16.98 1.75 -23.23
N TYR A 7 -18.18 1.74 -22.68
CA TYR A 7 -18.98 0.53 -22.51
C TYR A 7 -19.77 0.28 -23.80
N GLY A 8 -19.21 -0.53 -24.69
CA GLY A 8 -19.87 -0.91 -25.94
C GLY A 8 -20.89 -2.02 -25.70
N CYS A 9 -22.17 -1.77 -26.00
CA CYS A 9 -23.11 -2.86 -26.22
C CYS A 9 -23.02 -3.25 -27.69
N HIS A 10 -22.33 -4.34 -28.03
CA HIS A 10 -22.50 -4.94 -29.35
C HIS A 10 -22.78 -6.45 -29.25
N GLY A 11 -23.95 -6.82 -29.79
CA GLY A 11 -24.21 -8.16 -30.31
C GLY A 11 -23.31 -8.46 -31.51
N PRO A 12 -23.35 -9.69 -32.04
CA PRO A 12 -22.27 -10.25 -32.83
C PRO A 12 -22.19 -9.59 -34.21
N VAL A 13 -21.06 -8.96 -34.55
CA VAL A 13 -20.68 -8.72 -35.95
C VAL A 13 -19.17 -8.86 -36.09
N ALA A 14 -18.76 -9.72 -37.02
CA ALA A 14 -17.39 -9.93 -37.45
C ALA A 14 -16.91 -8.82 -38.40
N THR A 15 -15.68 -8.34 -38.26
CA THR A 15 -14.55 -8.45 -39.22
C THR A 15 -13.37 -7.54 -38.82
N GLU A 16 -12.21 -8.18 -38.65
CA GLU A 16 -10.79 -7.78 -38.77
C GLU A 16 -10.20 -6.39 -38.39
N GLN A 17 -9.10 -6.51 -37.61
CA GLN A 17 -7.89 -5.67 -37.36
C GLN A 17 -7.93 -4.48 -36.36
N PRO A 18 -6.79 -4.15 -35.67
CA PRO A 18 -5.52 -4.86 -35.43
C PRO A 18 -5.23 -5.10 -33.92
N ALA A 19 -4.13 -5.81 -33.62
CA ALA A 19 -3.77 -6.38 -32.31
C ALA A 19 -3.79 -5.40 -31.12
N SER A 20 -4.87 -5.43 -30.34
CA SER A 20 -4.88 -5.06 -28.92
C SER A 20 -4.65 -6.32 -28.07
N ASP A 21 -4.22 -6.14 -26.82
CA ASP A 21 -4.16 -7.20 -25.80
C ASP A 21 -5.35 -8.18 -25.89
N PRO A 22 -5.18 -9.47 -25.55
CA PRO A 22 -6.20 -10.48 -25.77
C PRO A 22 -7.55 -10.01 -25.20
N ALA A 23 -8.55 -9.94 -26.08
CA ALA A 23 -9.93 -9.64 -25.73
C ALA A 23 -10.36 -10.48 -24.51
N GLY A 24 -11.11 -9.88 -23.59
CA GLY A 24 -11.60 -10.55 -22.39
C GLY A 24 -10.67 -10.52 -21.16
N THR A 25 -9.77 -9.55 -21.05
CA THR A 25 -9.02 -9.32 -19.80
C THR A 25 -9.98 -8.93 -18.67
N ASN A 26 -9.90 -9.62 -17.53
CA ASN A 26 -10.72 -9.30 -16.36
C ASN A 26 -10.10 -8.13 -15.59
N PHE A 27 -10.79 -7.00 -15.57
CA PHE A 27 -10.46 -5.83 -14.78
C PHE A 27 -11.20 -5.85 -13.45
N GLN A 28 -10.45 -5.59 -12.38
CA GLN A 28 -11.01 -5.23 -11.09
C GLN A 28 -10.81 -3.73 -10.90
N GLY A 29 -11.84 -3.03 -10.48
CA GLY A 29 -11.75 -1.61 -10.16
C GLY A 29 -12.91 -1.18 -9.28
N GLU A 30 -13.11 0.12 -9.16
CA GLU A 30 -14.24 0.70 -8.45
C GLU A 30 -15.00 1.64 -9.36
N VAL A 31 -16.33 1.58 -9.31
CA VAL A 31 -17.24 2.45 -10.04
C VAL A 31 -17.86 3.46 -9.07
N ARG A 32 -17.92 4.72 -9.49
CA ARG A 32 -18.70 5.76 -8.85
C ARG A 32 -19.73 6.30 -9.83
N ILE A 33 -20.97 6.45 -9.39
CA ILE A 33 -22.03 7.07 -10.18
C ILE A 33 -22.51 8.34 -9.47
N LEU A 34 -22.28 9.49 -10.11
CA LEU A 34 -22.86 10.78 -9.76
C LEU A 34 -23.61 11.35 -10.97
N SER A 35 -24.54 12.26 -10.72
CA SER A 35 -25.21 13.02 -11.78
C SER A 35 -24.17 13.75 -12.64
N GLY A 36 -24.04 13.34 -13.90
CA GLY A 36 -23.09 13.90 -14.87
C GLY A 36 -21.63 13.41 -14.76
N ASP A 37 -21.29 12.67 -13.70
CA ASP A 37 -19.93 12.18 -13.43
C ASP A 37 -19.94 10.71 -13.00
N THR A 38 -19.90 9.82 -13.99
CA THR A 38 -19.75 8.38 -13.76
C THR A 38 -18.31 7.98 -14.10
N ALA A 39 -17.65 7.29 -13.17
CA ALA A 39 -16.22 7.04 -13.25
C ALA A 39 -15.87 5.61 -12.83
N PHE A 40 -14.80 5.08 -13.41
CA PHE A 40 -14.19 3.79 -13.07
C PHE A 40 -12.70 3.97 -12.79
N GLY A 41 -12.23 3.47 -11.66
CA GLY A 41 -10.80 3.40 -11.34
C GLY A 41 -10.34 1.95 -11.26
N PRO A 42 -9.47 1.46 -12.17
CA PRO A 42 -8.88 0.13 -12.04
C PRO A 42 -8.08 0.02 -10.74
N CYS A 43 -8.22 -1.09 -10.02
CA CYS A 43 -7.40 -1.35 -8.85
C CYS A 43 -5.93 -1.43 -9.24
N GLY A 44 -5.03 -0.99 -8.35
CA GLY A 44 -3.60 -0.95 -8.66
C GLY A 44 -3.20 0.22 -9.56
N SER A 45 -4.15 1.07 -9.96
CA SER A 45 -3.90 2.28 -10.75
C SER A 45 -4.40 3.53 -10.03
N LEU A 46 -3.74 4.66 -10.32
CA LEU A 46 -4.23 6.01 -9.98
C LEU A 46 -5.08 6.60 -11.11
N ALA A 47 -5.25 5.88 -12.22
CA ALA A 47 -6.05 6.33 -13.35
C ALA A 47 -7.54 6.24 -13.01
N VAL A 48 -8.28 7.29 -13.37
CA VAL A 48 -9.74 7.32 -13.29
C VAL A 48 -10.27 7.58 -14.69
N PHE A 49 -11.12 6.67 -15.15
CA PHE A 49 -11.74 6.70 -16.46
C PHE A 49 -13.17 7.21 -16.34
N ARG A 50 -13.59 8.13 -17.21
CA ARG A 50 -14.99 8.52 -17.32
C ARG A 50 -15.76 7.42 -18.04
N LEU A 51 -16.77 6.87 -17.39
CA LEU A 51 -17.67 5.86 -17.93
C LEU A 51 -18.68 6.50 -18.89
N THR A 52 -18.81 5.93 -20.08
CA THR A 52 -19.84 6.30 -21.06
C THR A 52 -20.26 5.10 -21.91
N GLY A 53 -21.43 5.17 -22.55
CA GLY A 53 -21.94 4.15 -23.47
C GLY A 53 -23.24 3.46 -23.03
N PRO A 54 -23.88 2.70 -23.93
CA PRO A 54 -25.23 2.16 -23.75
C PRO A 54 -25.39 1.17 -22.59
N GLY A 55 -24.33 0.52 -22.12
CA GLY A 55 -24.46 -0.40 -20.98
C GLY A 55 -24.30 0.27 -19.61
N LEU A 56 -24.16 1.59 -19.58
CA LEU A 56 -24.17 2.37 -18.34
C LEU A 56 -25.46 2.15 -17.55
N ASP A 57 -26.60 2.00 -18.23
CA ASP A 57 -27.90 1.76 -17.60
C ASP A 57 -27.92 0.46 -16.78
N SER A 58 -27.27 -0.59 -17.28
CA SER A 58 -27.16 -1.88 -16.58
C SER A 58 -26.26 -1.78 -15.34
N ILE A 59 -25.16 -1.03 -15.44
CA ILE A 59 -24.27 -0.74 -14.32
C ILE A 59 -24.98 0.12 -13.27
N ALA A 60 -25.68 1.17 -13.71
CA ALA A 60 -26.44 2.07 -12.86
C ALA A 60 -27.55 1.34 -12.09
N HIS A 61 -28.32 0.49 -12.77
CA HIS A 61 -29.36 -0.32 -12.13
C HIS A 61 -28.79 -1.21 -11.01
N ARG A 62 -27.63 -1.86 -11.24
CA ARG A 62 -26.99 -2.72 -10.22
C ARG A 62 -26.39 -1.92 -9.08
N TYR A 63 -25.78 -0.78 -9.38
CA TYR A 63 -25.26 0.16 -8.39
C TYR A 63 -26.38 0.62 -7.44
N THR A 64 -27.54 1.03 -7.98
CA THR A 64 -28.71 1.38 -7.18
C THR A 64 -29.26 0.20 -6.39
N TYR A 65 -29.30 -1.02 -6.96
CA TYR A 65 -29.77 -2.22 -6.28
C TYR A 65 -28.96 -2.57 -5.02
N LEU A 66 -27.70 -2.17 -4.96
CA LEU A 66 -26.83 -2.35 -3.79
C LEU A 66 -27.10 -1.33 -2.65
N ASN A 67 -28.15 -0.52 -2.75
CA ASN A 67 -28.52 0.52 -1.76
C ASN A 67 -27.38 1.49 -1.44
N THR A 68 -26.57 1.81 -2.43
CA THR A 68 -25.39 2.68 -2.29
C THR A 68 -25.79 4.14 -2.21
N VAL A 69 -25.04 4.94 -1.48
CA VAL A 69 -25.21 6.40 -1.51
C VAL A 69 -24.68 6.98 -2.82
N PRO A 70 -25.31 8.04 -3.38
CA PRO A 70 -24.79 8.69 -4.59
C PRO A 70 -23.32 9.10 -4.43
N GLY A 71 -22.48 8.75 -5.40
CA GLY A 71 -21.06 9.04 -5.36
C GLY A 71 -20.22 8.08 -4.52
N GLN A 72 -20.83 7.07 -3.90
CA GLN A 72 -20.07 6.01 -3.25
C GLN A 72 -19.33 5.18 -4.29
N TRP A 73 -18.03 4.99 -4.12
CA TRP A 73 -17.31 4.10 -5.01
C TRP A 73 -17.51 2.64 -4.61
N ILE A 74 -17.82 1.77 -5.57
CA ILE A 74 -18.18 0.37 -5.36
C ILE A 74 -17.27 -0.54 -6.17
N LYS A 75 -16.73 -1.58 -5.55
CA LYS A 75 -15.87 -2.55 -6.24
C LYS A 75 -16.66 -3.21 -7.36
N THR A 76 -16.08 -3.23 -8.55
CA THR A 76 -16.70 -3.70 -9.77
C THR A 76 -15.71 -4.52 -10.58
N TRP A 77 -16.20 -5.61 -11.16
CA TRP A 77 -15.46 -6.47 -12.07
C TRP A 77 -16.04 -6.34 -13.48
N LEU A 78 -15.16 -6.09 -14.44
CA LEU A 78 -15.47 -5.92 -15.86
C LEU A 78 -14.57 -6.87 -16.65
N SER A 79 -14.97 -7.31 -17.84
CA SER A 79 -14.03 -7.82 -18.84
C SER A 79 -13.90 -6.85 -20.01
N GLY A 80 -12.71 -6.72 -20.59
CA GLY A 80 -12.44 -5.77 -21.65
C GLY A 80 -10.98 -5.77 -22.12
N HIS A 81 -10.56 -4.66 -22.71
CA HIS A 81 -9.17 -4.42 -23.11
C HIS A 81 -8.84 -2.92 -23.17
N TYR A 82 -7.55 -2.58 -23.08
CA TYR A 82 -7.10 -1.21 -23.37
C TYR A 82 -6.99 -1.02 -24.89
N ALA A 83 -7.39 0.16 -25.35
CA ALA A 83 -7.26 0.57 -26.74
C ALA A 83 -6.60 1.95 -26.82
N PRO A 84 -5.79 2.21 -27.87
CA PRO A 84 -5.31 3.57 -28.14
C PRO A 84 -6.49 4.49 -28.48
N ASP A 85 -6.39 5.77 -28.12
CA ASP A 85 -7.35 6.78 -28.55
C ASP A 85 -7.36 6.91 -30.10
N PRO A 86 -8.51 6.68 -30.77
CA PRO A 86 -8.65 6.82 -32.22
C PRO A 86 -8.27 8.21 -32.75
N ALA A 87 -8.31 9.25 -31.90
CA ALA A 87 -7.91 10.61 -32.26
C ALA A 87 -6.39 10.85 -32.20
N GLY A 88 -5.59 9.82 -31.87
CA GLY A 88 -4.14 9.91 -31.78
C GLY A 88 -3.63 10.65 -30.54
N GLY A 89 -4.49 10.85 -29.54
CA GLY A 89 -4.12 11.43 -28.26
C GLY A 89 -3.26 10.48 -27.40
N PRO A 90 -2.54 11.00 -26.40
CA PRO A 90 -1.79 10.20 -25.43
C PRO A 90 -2.69 9.44 -24.44
N ASP A 91 -4.01 9.55 -24.55
CA ASP A 91 -4.97 8.97 -23.61
C ASP A 91 -5.28 7.51 -23.98
N SER A 92 -5.32 6.64 -22.97
CA SER A 92 -5.71 5.24 -23.13
C SER A 92 -7.22 5.10 -22.95
N LEU A 93 -7.89 4.43 -23.88
CA LEU A 93 -9.26 3.98 -23.70
C LEU A 93 -9.25 2.65 -22.97
N LEU A 94 -10.17 2.46 -22.04
CA LEU A 94 -10.53 1.13 -21.58
C LEU A 94 -11.87 0.81 -22.25
N ILE A 95 -11.95 -0.32 -22.95
CA ILE A 95 -13.19 -0.79 -23.57
C ILE A 95 -13.74 -1.90 -22.69
N ALA A 96 -14.86 -1.65 -22.03
CA ALA A 96 -15.57 -2.67 -21.26
C ALA A 96 -16.53 -3.43 -22.17
N GLU A 97 -16.28 -4.72 -22.34
CA GLU A 97 -17.08 -5.63 -23.16
C GLU A 97 -18.23 -6.24 -22.34
N ARG A 98 -17.99 -6.50 -21.05
CA ARG A 98 -18.98 -7.17 -20.19
C ARG A 98 -18.83 -6.79 -18.73
N TYR A 99 -19.95 -6.45 -18.11
CA TYR A 99 -20.09 -6.41 -16.65
C TYR A 99 -20.08 -7.82 -16.05
N MET A 100 -19.32 -8.02 -14.98
CA MET A 100 -19.27 -9.29 -14.27
C MET A 100 -19.97 -9.23 -12.92
N HIS A 101 -19.55 -8.32 -12.04
CA HIS A 101 -20.00 -8.29 -10.64
C HIS A 101 -19.75 -6.92 -9.97
N MET A 102 -20.43 -6.65 -8.85
CA MET A 102 -20.25 -5.51 -7.96
C MET A 102 -20.43 -5.94 -6.51
N ASP A 103 -19.57 -5.42 -5.64
CA ASP A 103 -19.62 -5.66 -4.19
C ASP A 103 -19.34 -4.37 -3.43
N VAL A 104 -20.26 -4.01 -2.53
CA VAL A 104 -20.15 -2.83 -1.66
C VAL A 104 -19.27 -3.07 -0.44
N ALA A 105 -19.05 -4.32 -0.03
CA ALA A 105 -18.28 -4.67 1.15
C ALA A 105 -16.76 -4.66 0.91
N VAL A 106 -16.33 -4.59 -0.34
CA VAL A 106 -14.92 -4.67 -0.74
C VAL A 106 -14.49 -3.38 -1.42
N THR A 107 -13.23 -3.00 -1.25
CA THR A 107 -12.62 -1.86 -1.94
C THR A 107 -11.34 -2.27 -2.68
N CYS A 108 -10.85 -1.44 -3.59
CA CYS A 108 -9.51 -1.64 -4.14
C CYS A 108 -8.46 -1.39 -3.04
N PRO A 109 -7.39 -2.20 -2.99
CA PRO A 109 -6.21 -1.85 -2.21
C PRO A 109 -5.70 -0.47 -2.63
N PRO A 110 -5.28 0.37 -1.67
CA PRO A 110 -4.72 1.68 -1.97
C PRO A 110 -3.40 1.55 -2.75
N VAL A 111 -3.14 2.47 -3.67
CA VAL A 111 -2.02 2.39 -4.61
C VAL A 111 -0.97 3.45 -4.29
N PRO A 112 0.31 3.10 -4.07
CA PRO A 112 1.35 4.07 -3.74
C PRO A 112 1.55 5.11 -4.86
N ASP A 113 1.51 6.41 -4.52
CA ASP A 113 1.91 7.49 -5.43
C ASP A 113 3.32 7.95 -5.07
N ARG A 114 4.33 7.64 -5.90
CA ARG A 114 5.72 8.02 -5.63
C ARG A 114 5.93 9.51 -5.35
N ARG A 115 5.08 10.39 -5.90
CA ARG A 115 5.12 11.84 -5.65
C ARG A 115 4.76 12.19 -4.21
N MET A 116 3.99 11.32 -3.55
CA MET A 116 3.57 11.46 -2.16
C MET A 116 4.55 10.83 -1.17
N ALA A 117 5.46 9.94 -1.58
CA ALA A 117 6.47 9.33 -0.72
C ALA A 117 7.37 10.37 -0.03
N GLY A 118 7.62 10.24 1.27
CA GLY A 118 8.26 11.28 2.07
C GLY A 118 8.38 10.96 3.55
N ASN A 119 9.10 11.81 4.28
CA ASN A 119 9.05 11.85 5.74
C ASN A 119 8.10 12.97 6.17
N TYR A 120 7.09 12.62 6.96
CA TYR A 120 6.05 13.52 7.43
C TYR A 120 6.05 13.60 8.95
N VAL A 121 5.84 14.80 9.49
CA VAL A 121 5.80 15.01 10.94
C VAL A 121 4.51 15.71 11.33
N ALA A 122 3.83 15.18 12.33
CA ALA A 122 2.63 15.77 12.90
C ALA A 122 2.97 17.13 13.51
N ASP A 123 2.12 18.12 13.26
CA ASP A 123 2.24 19.46 13.81
C ASP A 123 2.24 19.40 15.34
N PRO A 124 3.35 19.77 16.00
CA PRO A 124 3.47 19.68 17.45
C PRO A 124 2.49 20.60 18.18
N ALA A 125 2.00 21.67 17.55
CA ALA A 125 1.02 22.57 18.16
C ALA A 125 -0.34 21.89 18.42
N GLN A 126 -0.58 20.71 17.83
CA GLN A 126 -1.82 19.95 17.98
C GLN A 126 -1.70 18.83 19.04
N HIS A 127 -0.56 18.71 19.72
CA HIS A 127 -0.34 17.75 20.79
C HIS A 127 -0.12 18.47 22.12
N ALA A 128 -1.01 18.24 23.10
CA ALA A 128 -0.92 18.83 24.44
C ALA A 128 0.26 18.28 25.27
N ASP A 129 0.72 17.08 24.92
CA ASP A 129 1.95 16.47 25.44
C ASP A 129 3.07 16.60 24.40
N ALA A 130 4.34 16.48 24.81
CA ALA A 130 5.52 16.41 23.93
C ALA A 130 5.56 15.11 23.08
N ARG A 131 4.42 14.76 22.48
CA ARG A 131 4.22 13.63 21.60
C ARG A 131 4.51 14.08 20.18
N THR A 132 5.49 13.44 19.55
CA THR A 132 5.79 13.61 18.13
C THR A 132 5.37 12.35 17.39
N THR A 133 4.56 12.50 16.34
CA THR A 133 4.24 11.41 15.44
C THR A 133 4.90 11.68 14.09
N ARG A 134 5.62 10.71 13.53
CA ARG A 134 6.22 10.79 12.19
C ARG A 134 5.70 9.66 11.33
N LEU A 135 5.49 9.93 10.06
CA LEU A 135 5.06 8.96 9.06
C LEU A 135 6.10 8.94 7.93
N LEU A 136 6.78 7.81 7.80
CA LEU A 136 7.71 7.54 6.72
C LEU A 136 6.97 6.76 5.63
N LEU A 137 6.88 7.33 4.44
CA LEU A 137 6.20 6.74 3.29
C LEU A 137 7.22 6.42 2.20
N LEU A 138 7.49 5.15 1.95
CA LEU A 138 8.46 4.71 0.95
C LEU A 138 7.81 4.62 -0.45
N PRO A 139 8.55 4.91 -1.54
CA PRO A 139 7.98 4.92 -2.90
C PRO A 139 7.47 3.56 -3.40
N ASN A 140 7.84 2.47 -2.74
CA ASN A 140 7.40 1.11 -3.05
C ASN A 140 6.07 0.73 -2.38
N GLY A 141 5.51 1.59 -1.53
CA GLY A 141 4.27 1.33 -0.80
C GLY A 141 4.46 0.86 0.63
N ASP A 142 5.70 0.67 1.10
CA ASP A 142 5.95 0.41 2.52
C ASP A 142 5.87 1.72 3.30
N ALA A 143 5.40 1.64 4.54
CA ALA A 143 5.35 2.78 5.44
C ALA A 143 5.68 2.39 6.87
N THR A 144 6.19 3.36 7.61
CA THR A 144 6.44 3.22 9.05
C THR A 144 5.91 4.45 9.77
N SER A 145 5.08 4.24 10.78
CA SER A 145 4.62 5.28 11.71
C SER A 145 5.42 5.20 13.00
N PHE A 146 6.07 6.30 13.36
CA PHE A 146 6.79 6.48 14.61
C PHE A 146 5.96 7.36 15.53
N THR A 147 5.75 6.94 16.77
CA THR A 147 5.23 7.82 17.82
C THR A 147 6.22 7.88 18.96
N SER A 148 6.64 9.08 19.34
CA SER A 148 7.52 9.34 20.47
C SER A 148 6.83 10.25 21.46
N SER A 149 6.99 10.00 22.75
CA SER A 149 6.73 10.90 23.87
C SER A 149 7.76 10.63 24.98
N ASN A 150 7.68 11.36 26.09
CA ASN A 150 8.57 11.14 27.24
C ASN A 150 8.48 9.73 27.83
N THR A 151 7.35 9.03 27.64
CA THR A 151 7.07 7.72 28.25
C THR A 151 6.85 6.63 27.21
N MET A 152 6.80 6.97 25.92
CA MET A 152 6.40 6.02 24.88
C MET A 152 7.22 6.22 23.62
N HIS A 153 7.72 5.12 23.07
CA HIS A 153 8.29 5.11 21.72
C HIS A 153 7.75 3.88 21.00
N THR A 154 6.89 4.11 20.01
CA THR A 154 6.27 3.04 19.23
C THR A 154 6.57 3.22 17.76
N GLU A 155 6.74 2.08 17.09
CA GLU A 155 7.00 1.97 15.67
C GLU A 155 6.05 0.94 15.10
N VAL A 156 5.30 1.33 14.07
CA VAL A 156 4.29 0.51 13.41
C VAL A 156 4.57 0.52 11.92
N ASP A 157 4.86 -0.64 11.36
CA ASP A 157 4.99 -0.78 9.92
C ASP A 157 3.66 -1.12 9.27
N GLY A 158 3.56 -0.76 8.01
CA GLY A 158 2.46 -1.16 7.19
C GLY A 158 2.71 -0.88 5.73
N HIS A 159 1.62 -0.94 4.99
CA HIS A 159 1.55 -0.44 3.63
C HIS A 159 0.85 0.90 3.60
N TRP A 160 1.10 1.65 2.54
CA TRP A 160 0.35 2.85 2.24
C TRP A 160 0.02 2.94 0.76
N GLY A 161 -1.00 3.72 0.46
CA GLY A 161 -1.29 4.15 -0.89
C GLY A 161 -2.40 5.17 -0.91
N ILE A 162 -2.79 5.59 -2.10
CA ILE A 162 -3.90 6.47 -2.34
C ILE A 162 -5.09 5.62 -2.77
N ASN A 163 -6.23 5.79 -2.10
CA ASN A 163 -7.48 5.18 -2.52
C ASN A 163 -8.13 6.01 -3.66
N LYS A 164 -9.20 5.48 -4.23
CA LYS A 164 -10.03 6.14 -5.25
C LYS A 164 -10.56 7.54 -4.89
N ASP A 165 -10.68 7.84 -3.60
CA ASP A 165 -11.16 9.13 -3.08
C ASP A 165 -10.02 10.15 -2.96
N GLY A 166 -8.80 9.79 -3.38
CA GLY A 166 -7.61 10.61 -3.23
C GLY A 166 -7.09 10.68 -1.80
N GLN A 167 -7.62 9.86 -0.89
CA GLN A 167 -7.14 9.78 0.48
C GLN A 167 -5.93 8.86 0.55
N LEU A 168 -4.93 9.29 1.31
CA LEU A 168 -3.85 8.41 1.68
C LEU A 168 -4.31 7.47 2.78
N ILE A 169 -4.16 6.18 2.55
CA ILE A 169 -4.47 5.14 3.51
C ILE A 169 -3.17 4.49 3.94
N PHE A 170 -2.94 4.43 5.24
CA PHE A 170 -1.94 3.57 5.87
C PHE A 170 -2.65 2.37 6.49
N VAL A 171 -2.15 1.17 6.27
CA VAL A 171 -2.65 -0.07 6.88
C VAL A 171 -1.47 -0.80 7.48
N GLU A 172 -1.49 -1.05 8.79
CA GLU A 172 -0.50 -1.90 9.44
C GLU A 172 -0.46 -3.29 8.80
N TYR A 173 0.71 -3.94 8.77
CA TYR A 173 0.86 -5.28 8.19
C TYR A 173 -0.12 -6.32 8.76
N ASP A 174 -0.36 -6.28 10.07
CA ASP A 174 -1.29 -7.20 10.75
C ASP A 174 -2.77 -6.79 10.56
N GLY A 175 -3.04 -5.70 9.84
CA GLY A 175 -4.38 -5.20 9.55
C GLY A 175 -5.14 -4.65 10.76
N LYS A 176 -4.53 -4.62 11.95
CA LYS A 176 -5.18 -4.18 13.20
C LYS A 176 -5.44 -2.67 13.21
N TYR A 177 -4.55 -1.88 12.63
CA TYR A 177 -4.73 -0.44 12.50
C TYR A 177 -4.75 0.01 11.04
N SER A 178 -5.70 0.89 10.72
CA SER A 178 -5.77 1.62 9.46
C SER A 178 -6.02 3.09 9.73
N PHE A 179 -5.30 3.96 9.03
CA PHE A 179 -5.40 5.41 9.15
C PHE A 179 -5.62 6.04 7.77
N ALA A 180 -6.65 6.85 7.66
CA ALA A 180 -6.91 7.65 6.47
C ALA A 180 -6.40 9.09 6.67
N PHE A 181 -5.90 9.69 5.60
CA PHE A 181 -5.42 11.06 5.57
C PHE A 181 -5.96 11.77 4.33
N ALA A 182 -6.52 12.96 4.54
CA ALA A 182 -6.87 13.85 3.44
C ALA A 182 -5.68 14.74 3.09
N GLN A 183 -5.53 15.06 1.82
CA GLN A 183 -4.53 16.00 1.37
C GLN A 183 -5.12 17.42 1.38
N GLU A 184 -4.60 18.28 2.24
CA GLU A 184 -5.11 19.65 2.42
C GLU A 184 -3.94 20.63 2.37
N GLN A 185 -3.93 21.53 1.39
CA GLN A 185 -2.91 22.59 1.24
C GLN A 185 -1.46 22.06 1.32
N GLY A 186 -1.19 20.89 0.73
CA GLY A 186 0.14 20.26 0.75
C GLY A 186 0.49 19.51 2.03
N ARG A 187 -0.43 19.43 2.99
CA ARG A 187 -0.32 18.65 4.25
C ARG A 187 -1.16 17.39 4.18
N LEU A 188 -0.85 16.41 5.03
CA LEU A 188 -1.71 15.26 5.27
C LEU A 188 -2.48 15.48 6.57
N VAL A 189 -3.80 15.52 6.53
CA VAL A 189 -4.64 15.69 7.72
C VAL A 189 -5.31 14.37 8.04
N ARG A 190 -5.06 13.84 9.25
CA ARG A 190 -5.65 12.57 9.67
C ARG A 190 -7.17 12.67 9.71
N VAL A 191 -7.85 11.75 9.05
CA VAL A 191 -9.31 11.61 9.06
C VAL A 191 -9.69 10.66 10.19
N LEU A 192 -10.54 11.14 11.10
CA LEU A 192 -11.04 10.38 12.24
C LEU A 192 -12.45 9.85 11.95
N ALA A 193 -12.95 8.99 12.84
CA ALA A 193 -14.33 8.52 12.78
C ALA A 193 -15.31 9.71 12.74
N GLY A 194 -16.36 9.59 11.93
CA GLY A 194 -17.33 10.68 11.73
C GLY A 194 -16.80 11.85 10.89
N ASN A 195 -15.74 11.65 10.10
CA ASN A 195 -15.11 12.66 9.24
C ASN A 195 -14.48 13.85 9.99
N ALA A 196 -14.25 13.73 11.29
CA ALA A 196 -13.53 14.73 12.05
C ALA A 196 -12.06 14.83 11.59
N ARG A 197 -11.48 16.02 11.69
CA ARG A 197 -10.06 16.27 11.35
C ARG A 197 -9.20 16.14 12.60
N GLY A 198 -8.16 15.31 12.50
CA GLY A 198 -7.15 15.13 13.53
C GLY A 198 -5.85 15.87 13.19
N ALA A 199 -4.74 15.29 13.65
CA ALA A 199 -3.41 15.86 13.46
C ALA A 199 -3.09 16.14 11.98
N ALA A 200 -2.57 17.33 11.69
CA ALA A 200 -1.98 17.67 10.40
C ALA A 200 -0.50 17.29 10.37
N TYR A 201 -0.03 16.75 9.25
CA TYR A 201 1.34 16.31 9.04
C TYR A 201 1.97 17.08 7.90
N VAL A 202 3.16 17.62 8.16
CA VAL A 202 3.95 18.39 7.21
C VAL A 202 5.07 17.51 6.67
N ARG A 203 5.28 17.54 5.35
CA ARG A 203 6.41 16.87 4.71
C ARG A 203 7.70 17.63 5.02
N GLU A 204 8.63 16.99 5.72
CA GLU A 204 9.93 17.59 6.05
C GLU A 204 11.01 17.28 5.02
N GLY A 205 10.82 16.23 4.20
CA GLY A 205 11.83 15.84 3.22
C GLY A 205 11.53 14.53 2.50
N PRO A 206 12.50 14.03 1.71
CA PRO A 206 12.40 12.71 1.11
C PRO A 206 12.34 11.63 2.19
N PRO A 207 11.80 10.44 1.87
CA PRO A 207 11.78 9.36 2.83
C PRO A 207 13.22 8.88 3.09
N VAL A 208 13.57 8.74 4.37
CA VAL A 208 14.89 8.24 4.76
C VAL A 208 14.81 6.74 4.93
N ARG A 209 15.47 5.99 4.04
CA ARG A 209 15.59 4.54 4.16
C ARG A 209 16.41 4.17 5.41
N LEU A 210 16.17 2.97 5.95
CA LEU A 210 16.91 2.42 7.09
C LEU A 210 16.79 3.22 8.41
N GLN A 211 15.64 3.89 8.61
CA GLN A 211 15.24 4.36 9.94
C GLN A 211 14.54 3.26 10.74
N GLY A 212 14.44 3.45 12.06
CA GLY A 212 13.69 2.56 12.93
C GLY A 212 14.32 1.19 13.12
N ALA A 213 13.49 0.24 13.57
CA ALA A 213 13.86 -1.13 13.82
C ALA A 213 14.22 -1.87 12.54
N PHE A 214 13.56 -1.59 11.41
CA PHE A 214 13.95 -2.18 10.13
C PHE A 214 15.39 -1.78 9.77
N GLY A 215 15.73 -0.50 9.88
CA GLY A 215 17.09 -0.03 9.62
C GLY A 215 18.15 -0.64 10.51
N ARG A 216 17.86 -0.82 11.81
CA ARG A 216 18.76 -1.52 12.75
C ARG A 216 18.93 -2.98 12.35
N THR A 217 17.82 -3.65 12.03
CA THR A 217 17.80 -5.05 11.58
C THR A 217 18.59 -5.24 10.29
N ALA A 218 18.34 -4.41 9.27
CA ALA A 218 19.04 -4.48 7.99
C ALA A 218 20.56 -4.26 8.13
N ARG A 219 20.99 -3.33 8.99
CA ARG A 219 22.41 -3.12 9.30
C ARG A 219 23.03 -4.32 10.02
N TRP A 220 22.35 -4.81 11.06
CA TRP A 220 22.79 -5.98 11.79
C TRP A 220 22.90 -7.24 10.89
N LEU A 221 21.87 -7.54 10.10
CA LEU A 221 21.89 -8.68 9.18
C LEU A 221 23.00 -8.55 8.13
N ALA A 222 23.24 -7.34 7.61
CA ALA A 222 24.34 -7.09 6.68
C ALA A 222 25.72 -7.30 7.32
N GLU A 223 25.90 -6.90 8.57
CA GLU A 223 27.13 -7.12 9.34
C GLU A 223 27.38 -8.62 9.56
N VAL A 224 26.37 -9.37 10.01
CA VAL A 224 26.51 -10.83 10.23
C VAL A 224 26.78 -11.56 8.90
N ALA A 225 26.04 -11.26 7.84
CA ALA A 225 26.23 -11.89 6.53
C ALA A 225 27.64 -11.61 5.99
N THR A 226 28.10 -10.37 6.07
CA THR A 226 29.46 -9.99 5.62
C THR A 226 30.54 -10.70 6.43
N ALA A 227 30.36 -10.84 7.75
CA ALA A 227 31.28 -11.59 8.60
C ALA A 227 31.35 -13.09 8.25
N GLN A 228 30.29 -13.65 7.66
CA GLN A 228 30.24 -15.03 7.17
C GLN A 228 30.70 -15.18 5.71
N GLY A 229 31.26 -14.12 5.10
CA GLY A 229 31.76 -14.17 3.72
C GLY A 229 30.68 -13.99 2.66
N HIS A 230 29.50 -13.49 3.04
CA HIS A 230 28.39 -13.14 2.13
C HIS A 230 28.21 -11.62 2.10
N PRO A 231 28.93 -10.87 1.23
CA PRO A 231 28.87 -9.41 1.22
C PRO A 231 27.46 -8.91 0.95
N LEU A 232 26.90 -8.18 1.93
CA LEU A 232 25.56 -7.62 1.87
C LEU A 232 25.60 -6.18 2.35
N ARG A 233 24.94 -5.28 1.62
CA ARG A 233 24.74 -3.90 2.07
C ARG A 233 23.37 -3.77 2.70
N ALA A 234 23.26 -3.02 3.80
CA ALA A 234 21.99 -2.79 4.49
C ALA A 234 20.94 -2.18 3.54
N GLU A 235 21.37 -1.36 2.59
CA GLU A 235 20.52 -0.73 1.58
C GLU A 235 19.90 -1.72 0.60
N ASP A 236 20.47 -2.92 0.45
CA ASP A 236 19.98 -3.96 -0.45
C ASP A 236 18.98 -4.89 0.23
N VAL A 237 18.96 -4.91 1.56
CA VAL A 237 17.99 -5.66 2.37
C VAL A 237 16.56 -5.18 2.12
N ARG A 238 15.63 -6.11 1.98
CA ARG A 238 14.18 -5.85 1.83
C ARG A 238 13.39 -6.68 2.85
N PRO A 239 12.22 -6.20 3.33
CA PRO A 239 11.41 -6.92 4.31
C PRO A 239 11.07 -8.36 3.89
N ALA A 240 10.67 -8.55 2.63
CA ALA A 240 10.28 -9.86 2.10
C ALA A 240 11.45 -10.79 1.75
N MET A 241 12.71 -10.37 1.95
CA MET A 241 13.85 -11.25 1.68
C MET A 241 13.83 -12.44 2.65
N PRO A 242 13.85 -13.68 2.13
CA PRO A 242 13.99 -14.87 2.96
C PRO A 242 15.33 -14.89 3.69
N LEU A 243 15.36 -15.37 4.94
CA LEU A 243 16.58 -15.45 5.74
C LEU A 243 17.56 -16.49 5.17
N ASP A 244 17.07 -17.59 4.62
CA ASP A 244 17.87 -18.61 3.95
C ASP A 244 18.57 -18.08 2.69
N SER A 245 18.00 -17.07 2.01
CA SER A 245 18.68 -16.38 0.92
C SER A 245 19.85 -15.51 1.40
N LEU A 246 19.79 -14.98 2.62
CA LEU A 246 20.85 -14.14 3.20
C LEU A 246 21.92 -15.00 3.91
N PHE A 247 21.50 -16.16 4.42
CA PHE A 247 22.29 -17.11 5.19
C PHE A 247 22.04 -18.54 4.65
N PRO A 248 22.66 -18.89 3.50
CA PRO A 248 22.31 -20.08 2.72
C PRO A 248 22.86 -21.39 3.29
N ASP A 249 23.90 -21.33 4.11
CA ASP A 249 24.59 -22.50 4.64
C ASP A 249 24.42 -22.63 6.17
N ALA A 250 24.57 -23.86 6.68
CA ALA A 250 24.36 -24.16 8.10
C ALA A 250 25.29 -23.37 9.04
N ALA A 251 26.50 -23.02 8.60
CA ALA A 251 27.42 -22.24 9.42
C ALA A 251 26.94 -20.79 9.55
N SER A 252 26.52 -20.19 8.44
CA SER A 252 25.95 -18.84 8.41
C SER A 252 24.64 -18.73 9.20
N GLN A 253 23.79 -19.77 9.15
CA GLN A 253 22.56 -19.84 9.96
C GLN A 253 22.84 -20.00 11.45
N ALA A 254 23.85 -20.82 11.82
CA ALA A 254 24.28 -20.96 13.20
C ALA A 254 24.87 -19.64 13.74
N ALA A 255 25.68 -18.94 12.93
CA ALA A 255 26.22 -17.63 13.27
C ALA A 255 25.12 -16.58 13.45
N LEU A 256 24.11 -16.56 12.56
CA LEU A 256 22.95 -15.70 12.73
C LEU A 256 22.16 -16.01 14.00
N ARG A 257 21.90 -17.30 14.30
CA ARG A 257 21.22 -17.71 15.53
C ARG A 257 22.00 -17.28 16.78
N ALA A 258 23.32 -17.47 16.79
CA ALA A 258 24.18 -17.04 17.89
C ALA A 258 24.15 -15.51 18.06
N SER A 259 24.25 -14.78 16.95
CA SER A 259 24.14 -13.32 16.97
C SER A 259 22.75 -12.85 17.42
N ALA A 260 21.67 -13.56 17.08
CA ALA A 260 20.33 -13.26 17.55
C ALA A 260 20.18 -13.43 19.06
N ALA A 261 20.83 -14.44 19.65
CA ALA A 261 20.88 -14.63 21.09
C ALA A 261 21.44 -13.39 21.80
N GLU A 262 22.53 -12.82 21.27
CA GLU A 262 23.17 -11.63 21.80
C GLU A 262 22.37 -10.35 21.51
N GLN A 263 22.05 -10.11 20.24
CA GLN A 263 21.47 -8.86 19.75
C GLN A 263 20.02 -8.64 20.19
N LEU A 264 19.27 -9.71 20.42
CA LEU A 264 17.87 -9.67 20.87
C LEU A 264 17.72 -10.15 22.32
N ASN A 265 18.84 -10.43 23.01
CA ASN A 265 18.89 -10.99 24.35
C ASN A 265 17.94 -12.20 24.53
N MET A 266 17.97 -13.13 23.57
CA MET A 266 17.08 -14.29 23.55
C MET A 266 17.72 -15.49 24.26
N ASP A 267 16.96 -16.12 25.16
CA ASP A 267 17.37 -17.39 25.78
C ASP A 267 17.15 -18.60 24.84
N GLU A 268 17.66 -19.77 25.20
CA GLU A 268 17.56 -20.98 24.35
C GLU A 268 16.10 -21.41 24.09
N HIS A 269 15.19 -21.13 25.03
CA HIS A 269 13.78 -21.42 24.84
C HIS A 269 13.16 -20.47 23.79
N GLN A 270 13.45 -19.18 23.86
CA GLN A 270 13.02 -18.20 22.87
C GLN A 270 13.65 -18.45 21.50
N LEU A 271 14.93 -18.85 21.46
CA LEU A 271 15.59 -19.23 20.22
C LEU A 271 14.97 -20.49 19.59
N SER A 272 14.49 -21.45 20.38
CA SER A 272 13.86 -22.67 19.84
C SER A 272 12.38 -22.51 19.47
N THR A 273 11.67 -21.54 20.05
CA THR A 273 10.20 -21.37 19.86
C THR A 273 9.80 -20.14 19.06
N THR A 274 10.58 -19.07 19.12
CA THR A 274 10.27 -17.77 18.53
C THR A 274 11.17 -17.48 17.34
N TRP A 275 12.49 -17.60 17.51
CA TRP A 275 13.45 -17.35 16.43
C TRP A 275 13.27 -18.32 15.26
N THR A 276 13.00 -19.60 15.54
CA THR A 276 12.77 -20.64 14.51
C THR A 276 11.57 -20.39 13.61
N LYS A 277 10.66 -19.47 13.99
CA LYS A 277 9.50 -19.09 13.18
C LYS A 277 9.78 -17.90 12.26
N ALA A 278 10.92 -17.23 12.40
CA ALA A 278 11.27 -16.13 11.52
C ALA A 278 11.73 -16.69 10.18
N GLU A 279 11.02 -16.35 9.11
CA GLU A 279 11.29 -16.84 7.75
C GLU A 279 11.97 -15.75 6.89
N ASN A 280 11.66 -14.49 7.16
CA ASN A 280 12.13 -13.35 6.39
C ASN A 280 12.60 -12.18 7.28
N VAL A 281 13.16 -11.14 6.66
CA VAL A 281 13.67 -9.95 7.35
C VAL A 281 12.57 -9.20 8.13
N GLN A 282 11.32 -9.21 7.66
CA GLN A 282 10.21 -8.58 8.37
C GLN A 282 9.96 -9.25 9.71
N ASP A 283 9.98 -10.58 9.77
CA ASP A 283 9.80 -11.32 11.02
C ASP A 283 10.88 -10.98 12.05
N VAL A 284 12.14 -10.93 11.59
CA VAL A 284 13.27 -10.52 12.44
C VAL A 284 13.14 -9.07 12.91
N THR A 285 12.65 -8.19 12.04
CA THR A 285 12.38 -6.78 12.39
C THR A 285 11.33 -6.69 13.49
N MET A 286 10.31 -7.55 13.47
CA MET A 286 9.29 -7.62 14.52
C MET A 286 9.88 -8.08 15.86
N LEU A 287 10.83 -9.02 15.85
CA LEU A 287 11.57 -9.43 17.06
C LEU A 287 12.45 -8.30 17.60
N MET A 288 13.19 -7.60 16.73
CA MET A 288 13.99 -6.41 17.08
C MET A 288 13.14 -5.32 17.75
N ARG A 289 11.90 -5.13 17.30
CA ARG A 289 10.95 -4.21 17.95
C ARG A 289 10.51 -4.69 19.31
N ALA A 290 10.13 -5.95 19.43
CA ALA A 290 9.70 -6.53 20.70
C ALA A 290 10.80 -6.38 21.76
N HIS A 291 12.05 -6.67 21.36
CA HIS A 291 13.22 -6.48 22.20
C HIS A 291 13.45 -4.99 22.57
N SER A 292 13.43 -4.08 21.59
CA SER A 292 13.58 -2.63 21.84
C SER A 292 12.52 -2.06 22.81
N ARG A 293 11.34 -2.70 22.91
CA ARG A 293 10.29 -2.35 23.88
C ARG A 293 10.54 -2.92 25.27
N ALA A 294 11.26 -4.04 25.39
CA ALA A 294 11.52 -4.75 26.64
C ALA A 294 12.75 -4.21 27.38
N GLU A 295 13.73 -3.62 26.69
CA GLU A 295 14.92 -3.00 27.29
C GLU A 295 14.65 -1.65 27.99
N ARG A 296 13.38 -1.22 28.10
CA ARG A 296 12.98 0.07 28.65
C ARG A 296 11.97 -0.11 29.77
#